data_AF-A0A963K1X0-F1
#
_entry.id   AF-A0A963K1X0-F1
#
_cell.length_a   1.000
_cell.length_b   1.000
_cell.length_c   1.000
_cell.angle_alpha   90.00
_cell.angle_beta   90.00
_cell.angle_gamma   90.00
#
_symmetry.space_group_name_H-M   'P 1'
#
loop_
_entity.id
_entity.type
_entity.pdbx_description
1 polymer ?
#
loop_
_entity_poly.entity_id
_entity_poly.type
_entity_poly.pdbx_seq_one_letter_code
_entity_poly.pdbx_strand_id
1 'polypeptide(L)'
;MIVLCGIPSEPPMRMVEDAAARLGVETHHLNQRDAATTALSIDATGNGLAFRQHGPDGSRDLAAASGMFVRLTDWRVLPEYRRAGGTAMQDRLRIEAWHGLLGDWLETTPMLVMNRTKPSNSNMSKPYQAQVIAAAGFRVPATIVTNQVAVVRAFKARHRRVIFKSISAHRSIVTELTEEAERHLERIRLLPTQFQELIEGDDVRVHVVGAKLLATRIRSRAIDYRYAGGEQGGAIFEPMTLPE
;
A
#
# COMPACT_ATOMS: atom_id res chain seq x y z
N MET A 1 -14.08 -21.96 3.03
CA MET A 1 -13.52 -21.30 1.83
C MET A 1 -13.04 -19.89 2.18
N ILE A 2 -11.88 -19.49 1.66
CA ILE A 2 -11.37 -18.10 1.71
C ILE A 2 -11.51 -17.46 0.31
N VAL A 3 -11.97 -16.21 0.25
CA VAL A 3 -12.00 -15.46 -1.02
C VAL A 3 -10.70 -14.70 -1.20
N LEU A 4 -10.03 -14.91 -2.33
CA LEU A 4 -8.79 -14.23 -2.70
C LEU A 4 -9.13 -13.10 -3.69
N CYS A 5 -9.12 -11.85 -3.22
CA CYS A 5 -9.40 -10.66 -4.04
C CYS A 5 -8.11 -10.08 -4.60
N GLY A 6 -7.83 -10.33 -5.88
CA GLY A 6 -6.59 -9.87 -6.50
C GLY A 6 -6.29 -10.62 -7.79
N ILE A 7 -5.11 -10.40 -8.36
CA ILE A 7 -4.71 -11.03 -9.62
C ILE A 7 -4.04 -12.38 -9.34
N PRO A 8 -4.58 -13.53 -9.78
CA PRO A 8 -4.03 -14.85 -9.45
C PRO A 8 -2.57 -15.04 -9.90
N SER A 9 -2.18 -14.37 -11.01
CA SER A 9 -0.82 -14.42 -11.53
C SER A 9 0.19 -13.54 -10.78
N GLU A 10 -0.20 -12.84 -9.71
CA GLU A 10 0.76 -12.17 -8.83
C GLU A 10 1.44 -13.15 -7.87
N PRO A 11 2.78 -13.10 -7.67
CA PRO A 11 3.47 -14.04 -6.79
C PRO A 11 2.89 -14.11 -5.36
N PRO A 12 2.55 -13.00 -4.67
CA PRO A 12 1.93 -13.09 -3.34
C PRO A 12 0.58 -13.81 -3.33
N MET A 13 -0.21 -13.70 -4.39
CA MET A 13 -1.50 -14.39 -4.49
C MET A 13 -1.31 -15.90 -4.59
N ARG A 14 -0.39 -16.35 -5.46
CA ARG A 14 -0.01 -17.78 -5.54
C ARG A 14 0.54 -18.31 -4.22
N MET A 15 1.38 -17.54 -3.52
CA MET A 15 1.92 -17.98 -2.23
C MET A 15 0.82 -18.23 -1.19
N VAL A 16 -0.24 -17.41 -1.19
CA VAL A 16 -1.40 -17.59 -0.31
C VAL A 16 -2.22 -18.80 -0.75
N GLU A 17 -2.46 -18.97 -2.05
CA GLU A 17 -3.17 -20.12 -2.61
C GLU A 17 -2.44 -21.45 -2.30
N ASP A 18 -1.13 -21.51 -2.52
CA ASP A 18 -0.29 -22.67 -2.19
C ASP A 18 -0.33 -22.97 -0.68
N ALA A 19 -0.34 -21.93 0.16
CA ALA A 19 -0.46 -22.10 1.61
C ALA A 19 -1.84 -22.62 2.02
N ALA A 20 -2.92 -22.11 1.40
CA ALA A 20 -4.28 -22.59 1.64
C ALA A 20 -4.43 -24.06 1.21
N ALA A 21 -3.89 -24.44 0.04
CA ALA A 21 -3.87 -25.82 -0.45
C ALA A 21 -3.16 -26.77 0.52
N ARG A 22 -1.97 -26.39 1.02
CA ARG A 22 -1.23 -27.18 2.03
C ARG A 22 -2.01 -27.36 3.34
N LEU A 23 -2.90 -26.43 3.67
CA LEU A 23 -3.73 -26.46 4.87
C LEU A 23 -5.11 -27.09 4.62
N GLY A 24 -5.41 -27.56 3.40
CA GLY A 24 -6.72 -28.10 3.04
C GLY A 24 -7.84 -27.04 3.05
N VAL A 25 -7.50 -25.77 2.90
CA VAL A 25 -8.46 -24.66 2.87
C VAL A 25 -8.85 -24.36 1.42
N GLU A 26 -10.14 -24.51 1.12
CA GLU A 26 -10.70 -24.13 -0.18
C GLU A 26 -10.55 -22.63 -0.43
N THR A 27 -10.16 -22.25 -1.66
CA THR A 27 -10.03 -20.86 -2.09
C THR A 27 -10.90 -20.55 -3.30
N HIS A 28 -11.40 -19.33 -3.36
CA HIS A 28 -12.13 -18.81 -4.52
C HIS A 28 -11.57 -17.45 -4.93
N HIS A 29 -11.21 -17.28 -6.20
CA HIS A 29 -10.63 -16.03 -6.69
C HIS A 29 -11.70 -15.04 -7.15
N LEU A 30 -11.59 -13.80 -6.66
CA LEU A 30 -12.19 -12.62 -7.26
C LEU A 30 -11.10 -11.85 -7.99
N ASN A 31 -10.93 -12.16 -9.27
CA ASN A 31 -9.91 -11.57 -10.12
C ASN A 31 -10.35 -10.20 -10.64
N GLN A 32 -9.70 -9.13 -10.16
CA GLN A 32 -10.03 -7.76 -10.55
C GLN A 32 -9.90 -7.49 -12.06
N ARG A 33 -9.14 -8.31 -12.80
CA ARG A 33 -9.00 -8.19 -14.26
C ARG A 33 -10.28 -8.60 -15.01
N ASP A 34 -11.17 -9.32 -14.33
CA ASP A 34 -12.44 -9.80 -14.88
C ASP A 34 -13.61 -8.85 -14.55
N ALA A 35 -13.35 -7.67 -13.97
CA ALA A 35 -14.38 -6.71 -13.58
C ALA A 35 -15.26 -6.24 -14.76
N ALA A 36 -14.71 -6.25 -15.98
CA ALA A 36 -15.46 -5.91 -17.20
C ALA A 36 -16.49 -6.98 -17.60
N THR A 37 -16.34 -8.23 -17.19
CA THR A 37 -17.18 -9.36 -17.63
C THR A 37 -17.92 -10.06 -16.48
N THR A 38 -17.42 -9.93 -15.26
CA THR A 38 -18.03 -10.46 -14.04
C THR A 38 -18.95 -9.41 -13.42
N ALA A 39 -20.09 -9.82 -12.87
CA ALA A 39 -20.96 -8.93 -12.10
C ALA A 39 -20.92 -9.29 -10.61
N LEU A 40 -21.10 -8.28 -9.76
CA LEU A 40 -21.26 -8.42 -8.32
C LEU A 40 -22.59 -7.83 -7.91
N SER A 41 -23.21 -8.39 -6.87
CA SER A 41 -24.34 -7.78 -6.18
C SER A 41 -24.10 -7.80 -4.68
N ILE A 42 -24.59 -6.75 -4.01
CA ILE A 42 -24.76 -6.71 -2.57
C ILE A 42 -26.26 -6.51 -2.34
N ASP A 43 -26.88 -7.48 -1.69
CA ASP A 43 -28.30 -7.43 -1.39
C ASP A 43 -28.51 -7.28 0.12
N ALA A 44 -29.33 -6.32 0.54
CA ALA A 44 -29.88 -6.30 1.89
C ALA A 44 -31.01 -7.34 1.98
N THR A 45 -30.87 -8.28 2.89
CA THR A 45 -31.83 -9.37 3.13
C THR A 45 -32.38 -9.25 4.55
N GLY A 46 -33.47 -9.98 4.84
CA GLY A 46 -34.00 -10.04 6.21
C GLY A 46 -33.02 -10.54 7.27
N ASN A 47 -31.93 -11.21 6.84
CA ASN A 47 -30.92 -11.81 7.71
C ASN A 47 -29.53 -11.13 7.63
N GLY A 48 -29.43 -9.97 6.99
CA GLY A 48 -28.16 -9.23 6.83
C GLY A 48 -27.82 -8.98 5.36
N LEU A 49 -26.52 -8.87 5.05
CA LEU A 49 -26.05 -8.59 3.69
C LEU A 49 -25.63 -9.88 2.98
N ALA A 50 -26.10 -10.07 1.75
CA ALA A 50 -25.59 -11.09 0.84
C ALA A 50 -24.60 -10.46 -0.16
N PHE A 51 -23.61 -11.24 -0.60
CA PHE A 51 -22.63 -10.81 -1.59
C PHE A 51 -22.44 -11.91 -2.62
N ARG A 52 -22.79 -11.64 -3.88
CA ARG A 52 -22.77 -12.66 -4.92
C ARG A 52 -21.90 -12.25 -6.09
N GLN A 53 -21.17 -13.22 -6.63
CA GLN A 53 -20.54 -13.13 -7.93
C GLN A 53 -21.42 -13.81 -8.97
N HIS A 54 -21.66 -13.14 -10.08
CA HIS A 54 -22.44 -13.65 -11.19
C HIS A 54 -21.53 -13.91 -12.39
N GLY A 55 -21.60 -15.13 -12.91
CA GLY A 55 -20.91 -15.56 -14.12
C GLY A 55 -21.84 -16.34 -15.06
N PRO A 56 -21.30 -16.82 -16.20
CA PRO A 56 -22.06 -17.61 -17.17
C PRO A 56 -22.70 -18.87 -16.58
N ASP A 57 -21.99 -19.51 -15.64
CA ASP A 57 -22.39 -20.78 -15.02
C ASP A 57 -23.31 -20.60 -13.79
N GLY A 58 -23.78 -19.37 -13.56
CA GLY A 58 -24.70 -19.02 -12.48
C GLY A 58 -24.11 -18.05 -11.46
N SER A 59 -24.75 -17.98 -10.30
CA SER A 59 -24.39 -17.07 -9.20
C SER A 59 -23.80 -17.84 -8.04
N ARG A 60 -22.68 -17.35 -7.50
CA ARG A 60 -22.03 -17.89 -6.31
C ARG A 60 -22.18 -16.91 -5.16
N ASP A 61 -22.72 -17.39 -4.05
CA ASP A 61 -22.76 -16.64 -2.80
C ASP A 61 -21.40 -16.69 -2.10
N LEU A 62 -20.83 -15.51 -1.86
CA LEU A 62 -19.54 -15.31 -1.22
C LEU A 62 -19.69 -14.79 0.22
N ALA A 63 -20.91 -14.53 0.69
CA ALA A 63 -21.17 -14.11 2.06
C ALA A 63 -20.94 -15.22 3.10
N ALA A 64 -20.95 -16.49 2.65
CA ALA A 64 -20.67 -17.66 3.49
C ALA A 64 -19.16 -17.98 3.63
N ALA A 65 -18.27 -17.17 3.03
CA ALA A 65 -16.83 -17.39 3.17
C ALA A 65 -16.36 -17.17 4.61
N SER A 66 -15.26 -17.83 5.00
CA SER A 66 -14.68 -17.65 6.34
C SER A 66 -13.79 -16.41 6.45
N GLY A 67 -13.40 -15.82 5.31
CA GLY A 67 -12.63 -14.58 5.26
C GLY A 67 -12.23 -14.21 3.84
N MET A 68 -11.67 -12.99 3.71
CA MET A 68 -11.20 -12.44 2.45
C MET A 68 -9.75 -11.97 2.58
N PHE A 69 -8.90 -12.44 1.68
CA PHE A 69 -7.54 -11.93 1.49
C PHE A 69 -7.56 -10.89 0.36
N VAL A 70 -7.17 -9.67 0.67
CA VAL A 70 -7.32 -8.53 -0.24
C VAL A 70 -5.96 -8.06 -0.72
N ARG A 71 -5.76 -8.12 -2.02
CA ARG A 71 -4.61 -7.58 -2.74
C ARG A 71 -5.05 -7.00 -4.07
N LEU A 72 -5.67 -5.82 -4.00
CA LEU A 72 -6.11 -5.09 -5.16
C LEU A 72 -5.05 -4.09 -5.63
N THR A 73 -4.95 -3.92 -6.94
CA THR A 73 -4.18 -2.86 -7.60
C THR A 73 -5.16 -1.84 -8.18
N ASP A 74 -4.77 -0.56 -8.23
CA ASP A 74 -5.53 0.47 -8.93
C ASP A 74 -5.89 0.00 -10.35
N TRP A 75 -7.18 -0.22 -10.61
CA TRP A 75 -7.64 -0.78 -11.87
C TRP A 75 -7.28 0.11 -13.06
N ARG A 76 -7.11 1.43 -12.84
CA ARG A 76 -6.75 2.40 -13.88
C ARG A 76 -5.36 2.16 -14.47
N VAL A 77 -4.48 1.43 -13.76
CA VAL A 77 -3.15 1.09 -14.25
C VAL A 77 -3.08 -0.27 -14.93
N LEU A 78 -4.16 -1.07 -14.92
CA LEU A 78 -4.16 -2.40 -15.53
C LEU A 78 -4.05 -2.34 -17.05
N PRO A 79 -3.20 -3.17 -17.69
CA PRO A 79 -2.95 -3.09 -19.13
C PRO A 79 -4.21 -3.21 -19.99
N GLU A 80 -5.11 -4.14 -19.66
CA GLU A 80 -6.36 -4.37 -20.38
C GLU A 80 -7.34 -3.19 -20.35
N TYR A 81 -7.23 -2.32 -19.34
CA TYR A 81 -8.07 -1.13 -19.18
C TYR A 81 -7.36 0.16 -19.62
N ARG A 82 -6.08 0.05 -20.00
CA ARG A 82 -5.22 1.16 -20.47
C ARG A 82 -5.09 1.18 -22.00
N ARG A 83 -6.16 0.84 -22.73
CA ARG A 83 -6.16 0.70 -24.20
C ARG A 83 -5.82 2.02 -24.91
N ALA A 84 -5.05 1.93 -25.99
CA ALA A 84 -4.90 3.03 -26.95
C ALA A 84 -6.28 3.28 -27.61
N GLY A 85 -6.83 4.48 -27.42
CA GLY A 85 -8.23 4.81 -27.77
C GLY A 85 -9.19 4.90 -26.58
N GLY A 86 -8.73 4.52 -25.38
CA GLY A 86 -9.52 4.54 -24.15
C GLY A 86 -10.39 3.30 -23.98
N THR A 87 -10.82 3.07 -22.74
CA THR A 87 -11.90 2.11 -22.43
C THR A 87 -13.24 2.77 -22.75
N ALA A 88 -14.15 2.04 -23.42
CA ALA A 88 -15.49 2.55 -23.71
C ALA A 88 -16.15 3.02 -22.40
N MET A 89 -16.91 4.12 -22.44
CA MET A 89 -17.49 4.73 -21.23
C MET A 89 -18.28 3.71 -20.39
N GLN A 90 -19.07 2.84 -21.04
CA GLN A 90 -19.85 1.81 -20.37
C GLN A 90 -18.98 0.78 -19.63
N ASP A 91 -17.91 0.30 -20.27
CA ASP A 91 -16.95 -0.62 -19.64
C ASP A 91 -16.27 0.05 -18.44
N ARG A 92 -15.90 1.33 -18.57
CA ARG A 92 -15.30 2.10 -17.46
C ARG A 92 -16.25 2.20 -16.27
N LEU A 93 -17.50 2.61 -16.51
CA LEU A 93 -18.51 2.72 -15.45
C LEU A 93 -18.77 1.38 -14.78
N ARG A 94 -18.78 0.28 -15.56
CA ARG A 94 -18.92 -1.07 -15.04
C ARG A 94 -17.74 -1.46 -14.15
N ILE A 95 -16.50 -1.26 -14.60
CA ILE A 95 -15.29 -1.58 -13.84
C ILE A 95 -15.25 -0.75 -12.55
N GLU A 96 -15.59 0.53 -12.62
CA GLU A 96 -15.65 1.43 -11.46
C GLU A 96 -16.72 0.97 -10.46
N ALA A 97 -17.93 0.65 -10.92
CA ALA A 97 -19.00 0.11 -10.08
C ALA A 97 -18.63 -1.24 -9.45
N TRP A 98 -17.96 -2.13 -10.19
CA TRP A 98 -17.49 -3.41 -9.68
C TRP A 98 -16.51 -3.23 -8.50
N HIS A 99 -15.53 -2.33 -8.66
CA HIS A 99 -14.56 -2.04 -7.59
C HIS A 99 -15.21 -1.30 -6.42
N GLY A 100 -16.17 -0.42 -6.69
CA GLY A 100 -16.98 0.26 -5.68
C GLY A 100 -17.76 -0.73 -4.82
N LEU A 101 -18.53 -1.62 -5.45
CA LEU A 101 -19.28 -2.68 -4.76
C LEU A 101 -18.35 -3.60 -3.95
N LEU A 102 -17.25 -4.08 -4.55
CA LEU A 102 -16.28 -4.88 -3.79
C LEU A 102 -15.74 -4.10 -2.58
N GLY A 103 -15.38 -2.83 -2.75
CA GLY A 103 -14.93 -1.95 -1.67
C GLY A 103 -15.96 -1.82 -0.54
N ASP A 104 -17.22 -1.57 -0.89
CA ASP A 104 -18.32 -1.46 0.06
C ASP A 104 -18.51 -2.77 0.84
N TRP A 105 -18.49 -3.91 0.15
CA TRP A 105 -18.56 -5.22 0.81
C TRP A 105 -17.40 -5.45 1.78
N LEU A 106 -16.16 -5.20 1.33
CA LEU A 106 -14.95 -5.38 2.15
C LEU A 106 -14.96 -4.52 3.42
N GLU A 107 -15.66 -3.38 3.41
CA GLU A 107 -15.78 -2.50 4.57
C GLU A 107 -16.98 -2.80 5.46
N THR A 108 -18.02 -3.47 4.95
CA THR A 108 -19.29 -3.68 5.68
C THR A 108 -19.52 -5.12 6.11
N THR A 109 -18.84 -6.09 5.48
CA THR A 109 -19.00 -7.51 5.81
C THR A 109 -18.58 -7.82 7.26
N PRO A 110 -19.29 -8.71 7.98
CA PRO A 110 -18.86 -9.19 9.30
C PRO A 110 -17.68 -10.17 9.23
N MET A 111 -17.31 -10.64 8.02
CA MET A 111 -16.22 -11.58 7.83
C MET A 111 -14.85 -10.97 8.20
N LEU A 112 -13.87 -11.84 8.45
CA LEU A 112 -12.48 -11.42 8.57
C LEU A 112 -11.97 -10.93 7.20
N VAL A 113 -11.46 -9.70 7.14
CA VAL A 113 -10.91 -9.09 5.91
C VAL A 113 -9.47 -8.66 6.17
N MET A 114 -8.53 -9.25 5.43
CA MET A 114 -7.10 -9.00 5.53
C MET A 114 -6.60 -8.23 4.29
N ASN A 115 -6.40 -6.91 4.33
CA ASN A 115 -6.80 -5.96 5.37
C ASN A 115 -7.98 -5.11 4.87
N ARG A 116 -8.73 -4.53 5.80
CA ARG A 116 -9.69 -3.48 5.46
C ARG A 116 -8.95 -2.25 4.93
N THR A 117 -9.56 -1.57 3.97
CA THR A 117 -9.01 -0.40 3.30
C THR A 117 -9.00 0.80 4.23
N LYS A 118 -10.10 1.06 4.96
CA LYS A 118 -10.24 2.25 5.81
C LYS A 118 -9.12 2.40 6.85
N PRO A 119 -8.78 1.40 7.68
CA PRO A 119 -7.66 1.52 8.62
C PRO A 119 -6.30 1.69 7.93
N SER A 120 -6.17 1.12 6.73
CA SER A 120 -4.95 1.19 5.91
C SER A 120 -4.74 2.55 5.26
N ASN A 121 -5.73 3.44 5.25
CA ASN A 121 -5.65 4.76 4.61
C ASN A 121 -4.64 5.70 5.28
N SER A 122 -4.24 5.43 6.53
CA SER A 122 -3.14 6.16 7.17
C SER A 122 -1.84 6.10 6.35
N ASN A 123 -1.64 5.02 5.59
CA ASN A 123 -0.49 4.85 4.69
C ASN A 123 -0.49 5.80 3.49
N MET A 124 -1.61 6.52 3.23
CA MET A 124 -1.73 7.46 2.12
C MET A 124 -1.01 8.80 2.37
N SER A 125 -0.69 9.12 3.62
CA SER A 125 -0.05 10.36 4.03
C SER A 125 1.09 10.09 5.01
N LYS A 126 2.33 10.27 4.54
CA LYS A 126 3.52 10.09 5.38
C LYS A 126 3.53 11.02 6.61
N PRO A 127 3.14 12.30 6.52
CA PRO A 127 3.06 13.18 7.70
C PRO A 127 2.00 12.72 8.72
N TYR A 128 0.86 12.21 8.25
CA TYR A 128 -0.18 11.70 9.15
C TYR A 128 0.27 10.41 9.83
N GLN A 129 0.85 9.48 9.06
CA GLN A 129 1.41 8.24 9.58
C GLN A 129 2.46 8.52 10.67
N ALA A 130 3.37 9.48 10.46
CA ALA A 130 4.38 9.84 11.46
C ALA A 130 3.75 10.37 12.76
N GLN A 131 2.66 11.13 12.69
CA GLN A 131 1.95 11.60 13.89
C GLN A 131 1.30 10.46 14.66
N VAL A 132 0.67 9.50 13.96
CA VAL A 132 0.10 8.29 14.60
C VAL A 132 1.19 7.47 15.29
N ILE A 133 2.34 7.29 14.64
CA ILE A 133 3.50 6.58 15.20
C ILE A 133 4.03 7.29 16.45
N ALA A 134 4.16 8.63 16.40
CA ALA A 134 4.61 9.42 17.55
C ALA A 134 3.62 9.34 18.72
N ALA A 135 2.31 9.41 18.44
CA ALA A 135 1.27 9.26 19.46
C ALA A 135 1.25 7.88 20.12
N ALA A 136 1.75 6.85 19.42
CA ALA A 136 1.95 5.51 19.97
C ALA A 136 3.25 5.35 20.79
N GLY A 137 4.02 6.43 20.99
CA GLY A 137 5.22 6.44 21.85
C GLY A 137 6.54 6.17 21.12
N PHE A 138 6.54 5.99 19.80
CA PHE A 138 7.77 5.81 19.03
C PHE A 138 8.44 7.15 18.72
N ARG A 139 9.78 7.13 18.67
CA ARG A 139 10.53 8.27 18.15
C ARG A 139 10.32 8.38 16.65
N VAL A 140 9.96 9.58 16.19
CA VAL A 140 9.92 9.92 14.76
C VAL A 140 10.93 11.01 14.46
N PRO A 141 11.57 11.01 13.28
CA PRO A 141 12.53 12.04 12.93
C PRO A 141 11.85 13.42 12.83
N ALA A 142 12.57 14.47 13.19
CA ALA A 142 12.06 15.83 13.03
C ALA A 142 11.64 16.05 11.57
N THR A 143 10.43 16.57 11.35
CA THR A 143 9.82 16.65 10.03
C THR A 143 9.08 17.97 9.87
N ILE A 144 9.24 18.61 8.72
CA ILE A 144 8.44 19.77 8.30
C ILE A 144 7.82 19.51 6.92
N VAL A 145 6.64 20.07 6.69
CA VAL A 145 6.02 20.14 5.36
C VAL A 145 5.82 21.62 5.05
N THR A 146 6.50 22.12 4.02
CA THR A 146 6.49 23.56 3.74
C THR A 146 6.76 23.86 2.27
N ASN A 147 6.31 25.03 1.83
CA ASN A 147 6.69 25.69 0.58
C ASN A 147 7.53 26.96 0.83
N GLN A 148 7.97 27.20 2.07
CA GLN A 148 8.73 28.39 2.46
C GLN A 148 10.22 28.08 2.58
N VAL A 149 11.01 28.66 1.68
CA VAL A 149 12.47 28.46 1.61
C VAL A 149 13.17 28.83 2.92
N ALA A 150 12.76 29.92 3.57
CA ALA A 150 13.34 30.36 4.84
C ALA A 150 13.16 29.32 5.96
N VAL A 151 11.99 28.64 6.01
CA VAL A 151 11.71 27.58 6.99
C VAL A 151 12.62 26.38 6.75
N VAL A 152 12.84 25.99 5.49
CA VAL A 152 13.74 24.88 5.15
C VAL A 152 15.19 25.19 5.55
N ARG A 153 15.68 26.40 5.27
CA ARG A 153 17.03 26.83 5.67
C ARG A 153 17.21 26.80 7.19
N ALA A 154 16.23 27.33 7.93
CA ALA A 154 16.24 27.29 9.39
C ALA A 154 16.17 25.85 9.94
N PHE A 155 15.43 24.96 9.27
CA PHE A 155 15.38 23.54 9.62
C PHE A 155 16.73 22.85 9.38
N LYS A 156 17.34 23.02 8.20
CA LYS A 156 18.68 22.46 7.92
C LYS A 156 19.74 23.00 8.87
N ALA A 157 19.70 24.27 9.26
CA ALA A 157 20.65 24.82 10.24
C ALA A 157 20.59 24.12 11.61
N ARG A 158 19.45 23.50 11.97
CA ARG A 158 19.27 22.77 13.24
C ARG A 158 19.62 21.29 13.15
N HIS A 159 19.64 20.70 11.96
CA HIS A 159 19.82 19.25 11.77
C HIS A 159 21.01 18.97 10.85
N ARG A 160 21.90 18.07 11.27
CA ARG A 160 23.15 17.78 10.56
C ARG A 160 22.92 17.39 9.09
N ARG A 161 21.96 16.51 8.84
CA ARG A 161 21.61 16.00 7.52
C ARG A 161 20.09 15.99 7.36
N VAL A 162 19.61 16.39 6.19
CA VAL A 162 18.17 16.50 5.89
C VAL A 162 17.89 15.83 4.56
N ILE A 163 16.84 15.02 4.50
CA ILE A 163 16.28 14.51 3.25
C ILE A 163 14.99 15.21 2.91
N PHE A 164 14.61 15.16 1.64
CA PHE A 164 13.29 15.56 1.16
C PHE A 164 12.63 14.45 0.37
N LYS A 165 11.29 14.40 0.44
CA LYS A 165 10.45 13.37 -0.20
C LYS A 165 9.02 13.87 -0.43
N SER A 166 8.26 13.13 -1.23
CA SER A 166 6.82 13.38 -1.38
C SER A 166 6.05 13.08 -0.08
N ILE A 167 4.93 13.75 0.14
CA ILE A 167 4.03 13.54 1.29
C ILE A 167 3.09 12.32 1.14
N SER A 168 2.92 11.79 -0.08
CA SER A 168 1.86 10.82 -0.41
C SER A 168 2.31 9.36 -0.34
N ALA A 169 1.38 8.40 -0.50
CA ALA A 169 1.71 6.97 -0.69
C ALA A 169 2.49 6.67 -1.98
N HIS A 170 2.49 7.59 -2.96
CA HIS A 170 3.23 7.37 -4.20
C HIS A 170 4.73 7.32 -3.90
N ARG A 171 5.38 6.30 -4.45
CA ARG A 171 6.82 6.10 -4.32
C ARG A 171 7.52 7.34 -4.85
N SER A 172 8.31 7.97 -3.98
CA SER A 172 9.26 9.01 -4.35
C SER A 172 10.66 8.51 -4.02
N ILE A 173 11.63 8.98 -4.79
CA ILE A 173 13.04 8.82 -4.47
C ILE A 173 13.33 9.76 -3.31
N VAL A 174 13.89 9.22 -2.24
CA VAL A 174 14.34 10.01 -1.10
C VAL A 174 15.69 10.60 -1.45
N THR A 175 15.84 11.92 -1.30
CA THR A 175 17.06 12.62 -1.70
C THR A 175 17.55 13.51 -0.57
N GLU A 176 18.86 13.55 -0.36
CA GLU A 176 19.50 14.44 0.61
C GLU A 176 19.51 15.89 0.10
N LEU A 177 19.28 16.83 1.00
CA LEU A 177 19.36 18.27 0.76
C LEU A 177 20.84 18.73 0.78
N THR A 178 21.58 18.27 -0.23
CA THR A 178 22.96 18.70 -0.48
C THR A 178 23.01 20.19 -0.89
N GLU A 179 24.20 20.77 -0.90
CA GLU A 179 24.39 22.14 -1.42
C GLU A 179 23.91 22.30 -2.86
N GLU A 180 24.04 21.24 -3.67
CA GLU A 180 23.49 21.22 -5.03
C GLU A 180 21.97 21.25 -5.06
N ALA A 181 21.31 20.40 -4.27
CA ALA A 181 19.86 20.40 -4.18
C ALA A 181 19.32 21.76 -3.68
N GLU A 182 20.06 22.43 -2.79
CA GLU A 182 19.69 23.76 -2.29
C GLU A 182 19.67 24.85 -3.36
N ARG A 183 20.50 24.75 -4.40
CA ARG A 183 20.45 25.69 -5.54
C ARG A 183 19.09 25.68 -6.23
N HIS A 184 18.32 24.61 -6.07
CA HIS A 184 16.99 24.44 -6.65
C HIS A 184 15.85 24.63 -5.64
N LEU A 185 16.14 25.05 -4.41
CA LEU A 185 15.17 25.08 -3.31
C LEU A 185 13.99 26.01 -3.56
N GLU A 186 14.14 27.06 -4.37
CA GLU A 186 13.05 27.97 -4.75
C GLU A 186 11.88 27.25 -5.46
N ARG A 187 12.11 26.06 -6.04
CA ARG A 187 11.05 25.27 -6.71
C ARG A 187 9.93 24.83 -5.77
N ILE A 188 10.19 24.75 -4.45
CA ILE A 188 9.17 24.30 -3.48
C ILE A 188 8.01 25.28 -3.32
N ARG A 189 8.16 26.55 -3.75
CA ARG A 189 7.10 27.56 -3.63
C ARG A 189 5.80 27.14 -4.31
N LEU A 190 5.93 26.37 -5.39
CA LEU A 190 4.81 25.86 -6.19
C LEU A 190 4.30 24.49 -5.71
N LEU A 191 5.09 23.79 -4.88
CA LEU A 191 4.77 22.43 -4.47
C LEU A 191 5.29 22.18 -3.03
N PRO A 192 4.39 22.17 -2.03
CA PRO A 192 4.74 21.81 -0.67
C PRO A 192 5.49 20.48 -0.62
N THR A 193 6.64 20.49 0.05
CA THR A 193 7.56 19.35 0.10
C THR A 193 7.81 18.95 1.54
N GLN A 194 7.95 17.66 1.80
CA GLN A 194 8.33 17.17 3.12
C GLN A 194 9.85 17.12 3.24
N PHE A 195 10.39 17.80 4.24
CA PHE A 195 11.78 17.71 4.67
C PHE A 195 11.83 17.00 6.02
N GLN A 196 12.82 16.14 6.21
CA GLN A 196 12.95 15.32 7.39
C GLN A 196 14.41 15.15 7.75
N GLU A 197 14.71 15.16 9.05
CA GLU A 197 16.03 14.78 9.56
C GLU A 197 16.43 13.40 9.04
N LEU A 198 17.64 13.30 8.49
CA LEU A 198 18.19 12.01 8.09
C LEU A 198 18.73 11.30 9.33
N ILE A 199 18.17 10.13 9.62
CA ILE A 199 18.65 9.25 10.69
C ILE A 199 19.62 8.23 10.10
N GLU A 200 20.81 8.16 10.66
CA GLU A 200 21.83 7.19 10.29
C GLU A 200 21.62 5.88 11.07
N GLY A 201 21.93 4.75 10.44
CA GLY A 201 21.81 3.43 11.05
C GLY A 201 21.26 2.40 10.07
N ASP A 202 20.90 1.24 10.62
CA ASP A 202 20.31 0.16 9.85
C ASP A 202 18.80 0.38 9.66
N ASP A 203 18.29 0.09 8.46
CA ASP A 203 16.86 -0.01 8.22
C ASP A 203 16.33 -1.33 8.79
N VAL A 204 15.15 -1.31 9.40
CA VAL A 204 14.47 -2.52 9.88
C VAL A 204 13.11 -2.63 9.21
N ARG A 205 12.92 -3.68 8.42
CA ARG A 205 11.62 -4.00 7.81
C ARG A 205 10.91 -5.07 8.63
N VAL A 206 9.78 -4.71 9.22
CA VAL A 206 8.95 -5.62 10.02
C VAL A 206 7.67 -5.94 9.26
N HIS A 207 7.40 -7.22 9.03
CA HIS A 207 6.09 -7.69 8.60
C HIS A 207 5.29 -8.13 9.82
N VAL A 208 4.09 -7.56 9.98
CA VAL A 208 3.19 -7.85 11.11
C VAL A 208 2.02 -8.68 10.57
N VAL A 209 1.81 -9.87 11.13
CA VAL A 209 0.67 -10.75 10.80
C VAL A 209 -0.02 -11.16 12.10
N GLY A 210 -1.15 -10.52 12.40
CA GLY A 210 -1.75 -10.62 13.73
C GLY A 210 -0.75 -10.17 14.80
N ALA A 211 -0.44 -11.04 15.75
CA ALA A 211 0.58 -10.79 16.78
C ALA A 211 2.01 -11.20 16.35
N LYS A 212 2.20 -11.82 15.19
CA LYS A 212 3.50 -12.32 14.74
C LYS A 212 4.31 -11.21 14.08
N LEU A 213 5.55 -11.01 14.55
CA LEU A 213 6.51 -10.05 14.01
C LEU A 213 7.61 -10.80 13.25
N LEU A 214 7.82 -10.44 11.99
CA LEU A 214 8.88 -10.97 11.13
C LEU A 214 9.79 -9.81 10.72
N ALA A 215 10.89 -9.63 11.45
CA ALA A 215 11.81 -8.52 11.25
C ALA A 215 13.03 -8.92 10.42
N THR A 216 13.43 -8.02 9.52
CA THR A 216 14.62 -8.11 8.70
C THR A 216 15.42 -6.84 8.88
N ARG A 217 16.66 -6.96 9.34
CA ARG A 217 17.63 -5.88 9.35
C ARG A 217 18.20 -5.73 7.94
N ILE A 218 18.32 -4.48 7.50
CA ILE A 218 18.78 -4.13 6.17
C ILE A 218 19.94 -3.15 6.33
N ARG A 219 21.13 -3.58 5.90
CA ARG A 219 22.35 -2.77 5.95
C ARG A 219 22.66 -2.27 4.54
N SER A 220 22.73 -0.95 4.39
CA SER A 220 22.92 -0.29 3.10
C SER A 220 23.71 1.00 3.29
N ARG A 221 24.56 1.34 2.30
CA ARG A 221 25.22 2.66 2.22
C ARG A 221 24.35 3.70 1.51
N ALA A 222 23.33 3.25 0.76
CA ALA A 222 22.37 4.13 0.12
C ALA A 222 21.37 4.67 1.14
N ILE A 223 20.99 5.95 0.96
CA ILE A 223 19.90 6.63 1.71
C ILE A 223 18.59 5.85 1.59
N ASP A 224 18.39 5.18 0.46
CA ASP A 224 17.25 4.31 0.23
C ASP A 224 17.78 2.95 -0.25
N TYR A 225 17.77 1.96 0.65
CA TYR A 225 18.30 0.63 0.40
C TYR A 225 17.68 -0.06 -0.83
N ARG A 226 16.49 0.37 -1.27
CA ARG A 226 15.81 -0.17 -2.45
C ARG A 226 16.55 0.15 -3.75
N TYR A 227 17.37 1.20 -3.73
CA TYR A 227 18.19 1.64 -4.85
C TYR A 227 19.70 1.40 -4.60
N ALA A 228 20.05 0.54 -3.64
CA ALA A 228 21.44 0.19 -3.35
C ALA A 228 22.12 -0.64 -4.47
N GLY A 229 21.39 -1.03 -5.52
CA GLY A 229 21.97 -1.65 -6.70
C GLY A 229 22.74 -0.61 -7.54
N GLY A 230 24.08 -0.68 -7.50
CA GLY A 230 24.97 0.25 -8.21
C GLY A 230 26.34 0.40 -7.53
N GLU A 231 27.00 1.55 -7.73
CA GLU A 231 28.33 1.88 -7.18
C GLU A 231 28.44 1.84 -5.64
N GLN A 232 27.31 1.82 -4.93
CA GLN A 232 27.26 1.92 -3.46
C GLN A 232 27.33 0.57 -2.74
N GLY A 233 27.39 -0.55 -3.49
CA GLY A 233 27.28 -1.90 -2.93
C GLY A 233 25.83 -2.22 -2.55
N GLY A 234 25.38 -3.43 -2.86
CA GLY A 234 24.00 -3.87 -2.61
C GLY A 234 23.62 -3.84 -1.13
N ALA A 235 22.31 -3.85 -0.86
CA ALA A 235 21.80 -3.98 0.50
C ALA A 235 21.96 -5.42 1.01
N ILE A 236 22.38 -5.58 2.26
CA ILE A 236 22.50 -6.88 2.95
C ILE A 236 21.26 -7.06 3.82
N PHE A 237 20.60 -8.23 3.71
CA PHE A 237 19.37 -8.57 4.40
C PHE A 237 19.62 -9.70 5.40
N GLU A 238 19.29 -9.46 6.67
CA GLU A 238 19.55 -10.41 7.76
C GLU A 238 18.32 -10.57 8.65
N PRO A 239 17.98 -11.79 9.11
CA PRO A 239 16.98 -11.97 10.15
C PRO A 239 17.34 -11.18 11.41
N MET A 240 16.35 -10.58 12.06
CA MET A 240 16.55 -9.83 13.29
C MET A 240 15.46 -10.16 14.30
N THR A 241 15.85 -10.28 15.58
CA THR A 241 14.93 -10.23 16.72
C THR A 241 14.75 -8.78 17.14
N LEU A 242 13.52 -8.34 17.31
CA LEU A 242 13.22 -6.99 17.80
C LEU A 242 13.53 -6.91 19.30
N PRO A 243 14.02 -5.76 19.80
CA PRO A 243 14.17 -5.55 21.24
C PRO A 243 12.81 -5.62 21.95
N GLU A 244 12.84 -6.07 23.21
CA GLU A 244 11.67 -6.07 24.12
C GLU A 244 11.22 -4.66 24.49
#